data_AF-A0A830E7F5-F1
#
_entry.id   AF-A0A830E7F5-F1
#
_cell.length_a   1.000
_cell.length_b   1.000
_cell.length_c   1.000
_cell.angle_alpha   90.00
_cell.angle_beta   90.00
_cell.angle_gamma   90.00
#
_symmetry.space_group_name_H-M   'P 1'
#
loop_
_entity.id
_entity.type
_entity.pdbx_description
1 polymer ?
#
loop_
_entity_poly.entity_id
_entity_poly.type
_entity_poly.pdbx_seq_one_letter_code
_entity_poly.pdbx_strand_id
1 'polypeptide(L)'
;MNNSHNLISFLNAWHDIVWMITIRGYVVSKMAVNDPTGGRMIAIQIVEEREAPGPVITSTDETAQMMRDVMPLVQQLLRSMPMVGPLMSGKVQIPRLLIWLNEDEAEALGPRLDVGDAVEIRIDNGKLELVKA
;
A
#
# COMPACT_ATOMS: atom_id res chain seq x y z
N MET A 1 19.13 24.45 -37.90
CA MET A 1 17.80 23.91 -37.57
C MET A 1 18.00 22.74 -36.61
N ASN A 2 18.01 22.98 -35.28
CA ASN A 2 18.12 21.90 -34.29
C ASN A 2 17.66 22.29 -32.87
N ASN A 3 17.42 23.58 -32.60
CA ASN A 3 17.05 24.05 -31.26
C ASN A 3 15.58 23.83 -30.89
N SER A 4 14.66 23.75 -31.85
CA SER A 4 13.24 23.52 -31.57
C SER A 4 12.96 22.09 -31.07
N HIS A 5 13.65 21.10 -31.63
CA HIS A 5 13.52 19.70 -31.19
C HIS A 5 14.02 19.49 -29.75
N ASN A 6 15.13 20.13 -29.37
CA ASN A 6 15.68 20.04 -28.02
C ASN A 6 14.81 20.77 -26.98
N LEU A 7 14.17 21.89 -27.34
CA LEU A 7 13.27 22.60 -26.44
C LEU A 7 11.96 21.82 -26.21
N ILE A 8 11.44 21.15 -27.24
CA ILE A 8 10.25 20.31 -27.13
C ILE A 8 10.55 19.05 -26.29
N SER A 9 11.70 18.40 -26.48
CA SER A 9 12.08 17.25 -25.64
C SER A 9 12.31 17.65 -24.18
N PHE A 10 12.88 18.84 -23.94
CA PHE A 10 13.04 19.38 -22.59
C PHE A 10 11.68 19.71 -21.98
N LEU A 11 10.79 20.43 -22.69
CA LEU A 11 9.44 20.74 -22.21
C LEU A 11 8.60 19.48 -21.95
N ASN A 12 8.71 18.45 -22.78
CA ASN A 12 8.05 17.16 -22.56
C ASN A 12 8.59 16.46 -21.31
N ALA A 13 9.91 16.44 -21.09
CA ALA A 13 10.50 15.90 -19.86
C ALA A 13 9.99 16.63 -18.62
N TRP A 14 9.79 17.96 -18.68
CA TRP A 14 9.18 18.71 -17.59
C TRP A 14 7.68 18.42 -17.43
N HIS A 15 6.94 18.14 -18.52
CA HIS A 15 5.54 17.73 -18.45
C HIS A 15 5.40 16.33 -17.81
N ASP A 16 6.32 15.41 -18.13
CA ASP A 16 6.39 14.05 -17.60
C ASP A 16 6.77 14.05 -16.10
N ILE A 17 7.72 14.91 -15.70
CA ILE A 17 8.12 15.11 -14.30
C ILE A 17 6.97 15.68 -13.45
N VAL A 18 6.04 16.44 -14.06
CA VAL A 18 4.93 17.09 -13.34
C VAL A 18 3.81 16.12 -12.93
N TRP A 19 3.79 14.87 -13.42
CA TRP A 19 2.74 13.89 -13.08
C TRP A 19 3.24 12.52 -12.61
N MET A 20 4.51 12.39 -12.20
CA MET A 20 5.00 11.14 -11.60
C MET A 20 4.39 10.92 -10.22
N ILE A 21 3.55 9.88 -10.08
CA ILE A 21 2.98 9.47 -8.80
C ILE A 21 3.94 8.47 -8.16
N THR A 22 4.49 8.85 -7.00
CA THR A 22 5.30 7.97 -6.16
C THR A 22 4.51 7.56 -4.92
N ILE A 23 4.40 6.25 -4.69
CA ILE A 23 3.74 5.68 -3.50
C ILE A 23 4.74 4.79 -2.77
N ARG A 24 4.99 5.10 -1.49
CA ARG A 24 5.76 4.22 -0.61
C ARG A 24 4.84 3.14 -0.05
N GLY A 25 5.20 1.89 -0.27
CA GLY A 25 4.46 0.73 0.19
C GLY A 25 5.32 -0.30 0.90
N TYR A 26 4.66 -1.34 1.41
CA TYR A 26 5.28 -2.49 2.05
C TYR A 26 4.63 -3.78 1.55
N VAL A 27 5.44 -4.81 1.36
CA VAL A 27 4.96 -6.16 1.05
C VAL A 27 4.35 -6.75 2.32
N VAL A 28 3.05 -7.04 2.30
CA VAL A 28 2.32 -7.59 3.46
C VAL A 28 1.95 -9.05 3.31
N SER A 29 1.94 -9.56 2.08
CA SER A 29 1.61 -10.95 1.81
C SER A 29 2.38 -11.49 0.62
N LYS A 30 2.79 -12.75 0.71
CA LYS A 30 3.36 -13.55 -0.36
C LYS A 30 2.85 -14.98 -0.21
N MET A 31 2.01 -15.43 -1.15
CA MET A 31 1.29 -16.70 -1.04
C MET A 31 1.45 -17.53 -2.31
N ALA A 32 1.71 -18.82 -2.16
CA ALA A 32 1.60 -19.77 -3.26
C ALA A 32 0.13 -20.13 -3.48
N VAL A 33 -0.32 -20.07 -4.73
CA VAL A 33 -1.70 -20.32 -5.12
C VAL A 33 -1.70 -21.15 -6.41
N ASN A 34 -2.65 -22.05 -6.56
CA ASN A 34 -2.78 -22.82 -7.80
C ASN A 34 -3.65 -22.03 -8.80
N ASP A 35 -3.23 -22.00 -10.06
CA ASP A 35 -4.06 -21.47 -11.14
C ASP A 35 -5.09 -22.53 -11.62
N PRO A 36 -6.12 -22.11 -12.38
CA PRO A 36 -7.15 -23.03 -12.90
C PRO A 36 -6.63 -24.09 -13.88
N THR A 37 -5.43 -23.92 -14.43
CA THR A 37 -4.77 -24.87 -15.34
C THR A 37 -3.88 -25.87 -14.61
N GLY A 38 -3.77 -25.77 -13.28
CA GLY A 38 -2.96 -26.63 -12.43
C GLY A 38 -1.52 -26.15 -12.25
N GLY A 39 -1.16 -24.97 -12.78
CA GLY A 39 0.11 -24.32 -12.54
C GLY A 39 0.17 -23.68 -11.16
N ARG A 40 1.38 -23.31 -10.72
CA ARG A 40 1.60 -22.61 -9.44
C ARG A 40 1.93 -21.15 -9.69
N MET A 41 1.23 -20.29 -8.96
CA MET A 41 1.41 -18.86 -8.94
C MET A 41 1.85 -18.40 -7.55
N ILE A 42 2.50 -17.25 -7.50
CA ILE A 42 2.87 -16.51 -6.30
C ILE A 42 2.12 -15.19 -6.33
N ALA A 43 1.24 -14.99 -5.36
CA ALA A 43 0.51 -13.75 -5.15
C ALA A 43 1.28 -12.86 -4.15
N ILE A 44 1.68 -11.66 -4.58
CA ILE A 44 2.39 -10.69 -3.76
C ILE A 44 1.51 -9.45 -3.58
N GLN A 45 1.23 -9.09 -2.32
CA GLN A 45 0.40 -7.93 -1.98
C GLN A 45 1.25 -6.82 -1.37
N ILE A 46 1.10 -5.61 -1.90
CA ILE A 46 1.73 -4.38 -1.43
C ILE A 46 0.66 -3.39 -1.00
N VAL A 47 0.85 -2.81 0.18
CA VAL A 47 -0.03 -1.79 0.76
C VAL A 47 0.75 -0.52 1.08
N GLU A 48 0.05 0.60 1.10
CA GLU A 48 0.52 1.83 1.74
C GLU A 48 0.02 1.84 3.19
N GLU A 49 0.90 2.13 4.15
CA GLU A 49 0.48 2.42 5.53
C GLU A 49 0.13 3.90 5.65
N ARG A 50 -1.08 4.21 6.12
CA ARG A 50 -1.48 5.56 6.51
C ARG A 50 -1.87 5.60 7.97
N GLU A 51 -1.59 6.73 8.61
CA GLU A 51 -2.15 7.01 9.94
C GLU A 51 -3.67 7.16 9.84
N ALA A 52 -4.38 6.40 10.65
CA ALA A 52 -5.81 6.50 10.79
C ALA A 52 -6.14 7.58 11.83
N PRO A 53 -7.11 8.48 11.58
CA PRO A 53 -7.59 9.36 12.63
C PRO A 53 -8.12 8.50 13.78
N GLY A 54 -7.59 8.72 14.98
CA GLY A 54 -8.05 8.02 16.18
C GLY A 54 -9.55 8.27 16.44
N PRO A 55 -10.21 7.41 17.23
CA PRO A 55 -11.63 7.58 17.52
C PRO A 55 -11.92 8.97 18.10
N VAL A 56 -12.71 9.79 17.40
CA VAL A 56 -13.13 11.10 17.89
C VAL A 56 -14.35 10.89 18.80
N ILE A 57 -14.20 11.15 20.10
CA ILE A 57 -15.32 11.12 21.05
C ILE A 57 -16.01 12.49 20.97
N THR A 58 -17.23 12.54 20.43
CA THR A 58 -17.98 13.79 20.23
C THR A 58 -19.10 14.01 21.26
N SER A 59 -19.18 13.20 22.33
CA SER A 59 -20.25 13.32 23.33
C SER A 59 -19.78 14.06 24.59
N THR A 60 -20.61 14.99 25.08
CA THR A 60 -20.32 15.86 26.24
C THR A 60 -21.20 15.61 27.46
N ASP A 61 -22.04 14.56 27.44
CA ASP A 61 -23.03 14.28 28.50
C ASP A 61 -22.54 13.26 29.55
N GLU A 62 -23.34 12.98 30.59
CA GLU A 62 -23.05 11.99 31.65
C GLU A 62 -22.73 10.59 31.10
N THR A 63 -23.35 10.24 29.97
CA THR A 63 -23.06 9.02 29.21
C THR A 63 -21.63 9.01 28.67
N ALA A 64 -21.03 10.17 28.36
CA ALA A 64 -19.64 10.29 27.92
C ALA A 64 -18.64 10.07 29.05
N GLN A 65 -19.01 10.37 30.31
CA GLN A 65 -18.15 10.09 31.46
C GLN A 65 -18.07 8.58 31.71
N MET A 66 -19.23 7.91 31.74
CA MET A 66 -19.28 6.45 31.82
C MET A 66 -18.59 5.80 30.62
N MET A 67 -18.77 6.35 29.41
CA MET A 67 -18.09 5.85 28.22
C MET A 67 -16.57 5.96 28.34
N ARG A 68 -16.04 7.09 28.87
CA ARG A 68 -14.60 7.27 29.11
C ARG A 68 -14.01 6.24 30.07
N ASP A 69 -14.77 5.84 31.08
CA ASP A 69 -14.31 4.88 32.10
C ASP A 69 -14.30 3.44 31.56
N VAL A 70 -15.22 3.10 30.65
CA VAL A 70 -15.35 1.75 30.07
C VAL A 70 -14.58 1.61 28.75
N MET A 71 -14.23 2.72 28.10
CA MET A 71 -13.53 2.74 26.81
C MET A 71 -12.21 1.95 26.81
N PRO A 72 -11.33 2.02 27.82
CA PRO A 72 -10.07 1.25 27.81
C PRO A 72 -10.30 -0.26 27.70
N LEU A 73 -11.34 -0.77 28.37
CA LEU A 73 -11.72 -2.20 28.34
C LEU A 73 -12.32 -2.58 26.99
N VAL A 74 -13.19 -1.73 26.43
CA VAL A 74 -13.80 -1.96 25.11
C VAL A 74 -12.73 -1.90 24.01
N GLN A 75 -11.81 -0.95 24.06
CA GLN A 75 -10.67 -0.89 23.14
C GLN A 75 -9.82 -2.16 23.20
N GLN A 76 -9.62 -2.72 24.39
CA GLN A 76 -8.87 -3.96 24.57
C GLN A 76 -9.57 -5.16 23.93
N LEU A 77 -10.91 -5.21 24.01
CA LEU A 77 -11.73 -6.23 23.32
C LEU A 77 -11.80 -6.01 21.81
N LEU A 78 -11.85 -4.78 21.33
CA LEU A 78 -11.92 -4.47 19.89
C LEU A 78 -10.57 -4.67 19.19
N ARG A 79 -9.45 -4.45 19.88
CA ARG A 79 -8.10 -4.74 19.34
C ARG A 79 -7.89 -6.22 19.02
N SER A 80 -8.61 -7.13 19.68
CA SER A 80 -8.52 -8.57 19.40
C SER A 80 -9.42 -9.03 18.24
N MET A 81 -10.26 -8.14 17.68
CA MET A 81 -11.10 -8.45 16.53
C MET A 81 -10.36 -8.23 15.19
N PRO A 82 -10.32 -9.23 14.28
CA PRO A 82 -9.55 -9.18 13.03
C PRO A 82 -9.89 -8.02 12.09
N MET A 83 -11.12 -7.49 12.18
CA MET A 83 -11.61 -6.41 11.30
C MET A 83 -11.55 -5.02 11.95
N VAL A 84 -11.51 -4.93 13.28
CA VAL A 84 -11.59 -3.66 14.03
C VAL A 84 -10.21 -3.26 14.58
N GLY A 85 -9.32 -4.24 14.81
CA GLY A 85 -7.94 -4.01 15.25
C GLY A 85 -7.17 -3.01 14.38
N PRO A 86 -7.20 -3.09 13.03
CA PRO A 86 -6.53 -2.12 12.16
C PRO A 86 -7.12 -0.70 12.22
N LEU A 87 -8.42 -0.55 12.48
CA LEU A 87 -9.05 0.75 12.66
C LEU A 87 -8.62 1.42 13.98
N MET A 88 -8.23 0.61 14.97
CA MET A 88 -7.87 1.03 16.32
C MET A 88 -6.35 1.08 16.58
N SER A 89 -5.53 0.51 15.68
CA SER A 89 -4.06 0.51 15.74
C SER A 89 -3.46 1.86 15.34
N GLY A 90 -4.29 2.80 14.86
CA GLY A 90 -3.85 4.07 14.31
C GLY A 90 -3.19 3.92 12.94
N LYS A 91 -3.20 2.73 12.32
CA LYS A 91 -2.62 2.48 11.00
C LYS A 91 -3.59 1.71 10.11
N VAL A 92 -4.01 2.34 9.02
CA VAL A 92 -4.80 1.70 7.97
C VAL A 92 -3.87 1.29 6.85
N GLN A 93 -3.97 0.02 6.44
CA GLN A 93 -3.31 -0.48 5.25
C GLN A 93 -4.24 -0.25 4.04
N ILE A 94 -3.75 0.52 3.07
CA ILE A 94 -4.45 0.79 1.83
C ILE A 94 -3.84 -0.12 0.75
N PRO A 95 -4.60 -1.08 0.18
CA PRO A 95 -4.11 -1.91 -0.91
C PRO A 95 -3.69 -1.06 -2.10
N ARG A 96 -2.46 -1.25 -2.59
CA ARG A 96 -1.91 -0.49 -3.72
C ARG A 96 -1.61 -1.36 -4.93
N LEU A 97 -1.08 -2.57 -4.70
CA LEU A 97 -0.74 -3.47 -5.79
C LEU A 97 -0.88 -4.93 -5.35
N LEU A 98 -1.46 -5.76 -6.21
CA LEU A 98 -1.48 -7.21 -6.09
C LEU A 98 -0.97 -7.78 -7.40
N ILE A 99 0.11 -8.53 -7.35
CA ILE A 99 0.73 -9.14 -8.53
C ILE A 99 0.68 -10.65 -8.38
N TRP A 100 0.29 -11.32 -9.45
CA TRP A 100 0.31 -12.76 -9.57
C TRP A 100 1.37 -13.13 -10.60
N LEU A 101 2.33 -13.92 -10.18
CA LEU A 101 3.47 -14.31 -10.99
C LEU A 101 3.57 -15.83 -10.99
N ASN A 102 3.88 -16.44 -12.12
CA ASN A 102 4.33 -17.83 -12.07
C ASN A 102 5.73 -17.92 -11.42
N GLU A 103 6.22 -19.15 -11.21
CA GLU A 103 7.52 -19.36 -10.56
C GLU A 103 8.67 -18.72 -11.35
N ASP A 104 8.67 -18.84 -12.68
CA ASP A 104 9.72 -18.32 -13.57
C ASP A 104 9.74 -16.77 -13.56
N GLU A 105 8.58 -16.13 -13.63
CA GLU A 105 8.43 -14.66 -13.57
C GLU A 105 8.88 -14.12 -12.21
N ALA A 106 8.58 -14.82 -11.12
CA ALA A 106 8.99 -14.43 -9.78
C ALA A 106 10.51 -14.56 -9.59
N GLU A 107 11.16 -15.53 -10.22
CA GLU A 107 12.62 -15.66 -10.25
C GLU A 107 13.27 -14.59 -11.13
N ALA A 108 12.67 -14.27 -12.28
CA ALA A 108 13.16 -13.27 -13.22
C ALA A 108 12.99 -11.82 -12.76
N LEU A 109 12.18 -11.55 -11.74
CA LEU A 109 11.84 -10.21 -11.27
C LEU A 109 13.06 -9.39 -10.80
N GLY A 110 14.19 -10.05 -10.54
CA GLY A 110 15.44 -9.43 -10.08
C GLY A 110 15.50 -9.41 -8.56
N PRO A 111 15.16 -8.29 -7.87
CA PRO A 111 15.09 -8.28 -6.42
C PRO A 111 13.95 -9.17 -5.92
N ARG A 112 14.29 -10.10 -5.02
CA ARG A 112 13.31 -10.88 -4.28
C ARG A 112 12.48 -9.95 -3.40
N LEU A 113 11.17 -9.91 -3.63
CA LEU A 113 10.19 -9.24 -2.78
C LEU A 113 9.73 -10.21 -1.70
N ASP A 114 10.02 -9.92 -0.44
CA ASP A 114 9.64 -10.71 0.71
C ASP A 114 8.79 -9.86 1.68
N VAL A 115 8.01 -10.54 2.52
CA VAL A 115 7.10 -9.86 3.46
C VAL A 115 7.89 -8.97 4.42
N GLY A 116 7.44 -7.73 4.57
CA GLY A 116 8.11 -6.67 5.34
C GLY A 116 8.98 -5.75 4.51
N ASP A 117 9.30 -6.09 3.25
CA ASP A 117 10.09 -5.23 2.38
C ASP A 117 9.38 -3.91 2.09
N ALA A 118 10.12 -2.80 2.17
CA ALA A 118 9.68 -1.50 1.69
C ALA A 118 9.90 -1.39 0.18
N VAL A 119 8.92 -0.82 -0.52
CA VAL A 119 8.96 -0.62 -1.97
C VAL A 119 8.43 0.76 -2.34
N GLU A 120 8.87 1.24 -3.50
CA GLU A 120 8.33 2.42 -4.16
C GLU A 120 7.58 1.98 -5.42
N ILE A 121 6.31 2.37 -5.52
CA ILE A 121 5.49 2.22 -6.73
C ILE A 121 5.53 3.57 -7.45
N ARG A 122 6.12 3.61 -8.64
CA ARG A 122 6.17 4.79 -9.51
C ARG A 122 5.21 4.60 -10.68
N ILE A 123 4.37 5.59 -10.90
CA ILE A 123 3.41 5.59 -12.01
C ILE A 123 3.57 6.90 -12.77
N ASP A 124 3.99 6.81 -14.02
CA ASP A 124 4.04 7.91 -14.98
C ASP A 124 3.69 7.39 -16.37
N ASN A 125 3.10 8.22 -17.23
CA ASN A 125 2.95 7.93 -18.66
C ASN A 125 2.45 6.51 -19.03
N GLY A 126 1.53 5.95 -18.22
CA GLY A 126 0.97 4.61 -18.41
C GLY A 126 1.91 3.45 -18.04
N LYS A 127 3.09 3.75 -17.49
CA LYS A 127 4.06 2.81 -16.95
C LYS A 127 3.91 2.71 -15.44
N LEU A 128 4.11 1.50 -14.94
CA LEU A 128 4.23 1.22 -13.51
C LEU A 128 5.60 0.58 -13.30
N GLU A 129 6.38 1.17 -12.40
CA GLU A 129 7.66 0.64 -11.99
C GLU A 129 7.63 0.33 -10.49
N LEU A 130 8.15 -0.83 -10.13
CA LEU A 130 8.34 -1.23 -8.74
C LEU A 130 9.82 -1.19 -8.42
N VAL A 131 10.19 -0.36 -7.45
CA VAL A 131 11.57 -0.22 -6.99
C VAL A 131 11.65 -0.72 -5.55
N LYS A 132 12.49 -1.72 -5.30
CA LYS A 132 12.80 -2.13 -3.93
C LYS A 132 13.66 -1.04 -3.28
N ALA A 133 13.21 -0.55 -2.13
CA ALA A 133 13.87 0.54 -1.40
C ALA A 133 15.08 0.05 -0.59
#